data_AF-J9AC58-F1
#
_entry.id   AF-J9AC58-F1
#
_cell.length_a   1.000
_cell.length_b   1.000
_cell.length_c   1.000
_cell.angle_alpha   90.00
_cell.angle_beta   90.00
_cell.angle_gamma   90.00
#
_symmetry.space_group_name_H-M   'P 1'
#
loop_
_entity.id
_entity.type
_entity.pdbx_description
1 polymer ?
#
loop_
_entity_poly.entity_id
_entity_poly.type
_entity_poly.pdbx_seq_one_letter_code
_entity_poly.pdbx_strand_id
1 'polypeptide(L)'
;MPHRYRRTSHGIVATEGEEMEILGENGYLKGNKIDPAVKAFEDNRKTFIEIMREIRKKNPQIDPSELQKQAEYEMINRGPKSRAFYRVQATRRLIGGGHVIRKQLDKDHKCA
;
A
#
# COMPACT_ATOMS: atom_id res chain seq x y z
N MET A 1 25.83 -29.01 5.55
CA MET A 1 25.38 -30.30 5.00
C MET A 1 24.97 -30.07 3.54
N PRO A 2 25.36 -30.92 2.58
CA PRO A 2 24.97 -30.76 1.18
C PRO A 2 23.45 -30.95 1.03
N HIS A 3 22.77 -29.96 0.45
CA HIS A 3 21.32 -29.98 0.21
C HIS A 3 20.96 -31.04 -0.83
N ARG A 4 19.88 -31.80 -0.58
CA ARG A 4 19.48 -32.94 -1.44
C ARG A 4 18.37 -32.50 -2.39
N TYR A 5 18.77 -31.84 -3.46
CA TYR A 5 17.87 -31.51 -4.56
C TYR A 5 17.68 -32.70 -5.51
N ARG A 6 16.41 -33.06 -5.80
CA ARG A 6 16.08 -34.05 -6.84
C ARG A 6 15.60 -33.32 -8.10
N ARG A 7 16.32 -33.49 -9.21
CA ARG A 7 15.88 -33.00 -10.52
C ARG A 7 14.84 -33.94 -11.12
N THR A 8 13.69 -33.39 -11.50
CA THR A 8 12.65 -34.03 -12.31
C THR A 8 12.53 -33.31 -13.65
N SER A 9 11.79 -33.88 -14.61
CA SER A 9 11.57 -33.25 -15.92
C SER A 9 10.84 -31.90 -15.85
N HIS A 10 10.15 -31.63 -14.74
CA HIS A 10 9.36 -30.41 -14.52
C HIS A 10 10.05 -29.41 -13.57
N GLY A 11 11.28 -29.68 -13.11
CA GLY A 11 12.03 -28.76 -12.27
C GLY A 11 12.84 -29.47 -11.19
N ILE A 12 13.26 -28.69 -10.19
CA ILE A 12 14.01 -29.19 -9.04
C ILE A 12 13.04 -29.27 -7.86
N VAL A 13 12.90 -30.45 -7.27
CA VAL A 13 12.05 -30.69 -6.09
C VAL A 13 12.95 -30.90 -4.88
N ALA A 14 12.79 -30.05 -3.86
CA ALA A 14 13.40 -30.24 -2.56
C ALA A 14 12.68 -31.39 -1.83
N THR A 15 13.42 -32.27 -1.16
CA THR A 15 12.80 -33.40 -0.44
C THR A 15 12.25 -32.91 0.91
N GLU A 16 11.01 -33.28 1.21
CA GLU A 16 10.19 -33.23 2.44
C GLU A 16 10.79 -32.61 3.72
N GLY A 17 12.04 -32.91 4.07
CA GLY A 17 12.74 -32.32 5.22
C GLY A 17 13.29 -30.89 5.01
N GLU A 18 13.41 -30.42 3.78
CA GLU A 18 13.87 -29.06 3.41
C GLU A 18 12.69 -28.10 3.13
N GLU A 19 11.44 -28.59 3.06
CA GLU A 19 10.25 -27.77 2.78
C GLU A 19 9.93 -26.78 3.93
N MET A 20 10.24 -27.15 5.18
CA MET A 20 10.02 -26.27 6.34
C MET A 20 10.92 -25.03 6.35
N GLU A 21 12.10 -25.07 5.72
CA GLU A 21 13.01 -23.92 5.68
C GLU A 21 12.56 -22.86 4.67
N ILE A 22 11.97 -23.30 3.55
CA ILE A 22 11.53 -22.41 2.46
C ILE A 22 10.28 -21.60 2.89
N LEU A 23 9.40 -22.19 3.72
CA LEU A 23 8.23 -21.50 4.28
C LEU A 23 8.58 -20.49 5.39
N GLY A 24 9.76 -20.62 6.00
CA GLY A 24 10.31 -19.63 6.94
C GLY A 24 10.87 -18.38 6.23
N GLU A 25 11.06 -18.46 4.91
CA GLU A 25 11.59 -17.40 4.05
C GLU A 25 10.48 -16.50 3.48
N ASN A 26 9.38 -16.32 4.22
CA ASN A 26 8.49 -15.17 4.04
C ASN A 26 9.23 -13.89 4.46
N GLY A 27 10.16 -13.44 3.62
CA GLY A 27 10.49 -12.04 3.31
C GLY A 27 10.95 -11.08 4.41
N TYR A 28 11.02 -11.45 5.68
CA TYR A 28 11.15 -10.43 6.73
C TYR A 28 12.48 -10.37 7.48
N LEU A 29 13.32 -11.41 7.47
CA LEU A 29 14.48 -11.43 8.36
C LEU A 29 15.71 -12.16 7.78
N LYS A 30 16.18 -11.75 6.59
CA LYS A 30 17.55 -12.11 6.17
C LYS A 30 18.53 -11.06 6.69
N GLY A 31 18.90 -11.19 7.97
CA GLY A 31 20.02 -10.49 8.60
C GLY A 31 19.89 -8.98 8.76
N ASN A 32 19.07 -8.50 9.71
CA ASN A 32 19.08 -7.14 10.29
C ASN A 32 19.09 -5.92 9.35
N LYS A 33 19.00 -6.08 8.03
CA LYS A 33 18.94 -5.00 7.05
C LYS A 33 17.62 -5.11 6.29
N ILE A 34 16.65 -4.31 6.74
CA ILE A 34 15.38 -4.11 6.04
C ILE A 34 15.70 -3.30 4.77
N ASP A 35 15.24 -3.77 3.61
CA ASP A 35 15.32 -3.01 2.35
C ASP A 35 14.70 -1.61 2.56
N PRO A 36 15.37 -0.51 2.20
CA PRO A 36 14.81 0.84 2.25
C PRO A 36 13.42 0.97 1.64
N ALA A 37 13.12 0.22 0.57
CA ALA A 37 11.80 0.19 -0.05
C ALA A 37 10.75 -0.44 0.87
N VAL A 38 11.08 -1.55 1.53
CA VAL A 38 10.21 -2.23 2.51
C VAL A 38 9.99 -1.36 3.74
N LYS A 39 11.04 -0.68 4.22
CA LYS A 39 10.92 0.26 5.34
C LYS A 39 9.98 1.41 5.00
N ALA A 40 10.15 2.04 3.83
CA ALA A 40 9.27 3.11 3.38
C ALA A 40 7.82 2.63 3.22
N PHE A 41 7.62 1.40 2.74
CA PHE A 41 6.29 0.80 2.67
C PHE A 41 5.65 0.63 4.05
N GLU A 42 6.37 0.07 5.02
CA GLU A 42 5.87 -0.09 6.39
C GLU A 42 5.59 1.26 7.08
N ASP A 43 6.40 2.28 6.83
CA ASP A 43 6.18 3.62 7.37
C ASP A 43 4.92 4.27 6.75
N ASN A 44 4.70 4.12 5.44
CA ASN A 44 3.46 4.54 4.79
C ASN A 44 2.24 3.76 5.30
N ARG A 45 2.39 2.45 5.54
CA ARG A 45 1.32 1.63 6.10
C ARG A 45 0.92 2.08 7.51
N LYS A 46 1.89 2.41 8.37
CA LYS A 46 1.64 2.94 9.71
C LYS A 46 0.91 4.27 9.67
N THR A 47 1.37 5.21 8.84
CA THR A 47 0.72 6.53 8.71
C THR A 47 -0.71 6.40 8.17
N PHE A 48 -0.95 5.49 7.23
CA PHE A 48 -2.31 5.20 6.73
C PHE A 48 -3.25 4.70 7.84
N ILE A 49 -2.77 3.79 8.69
CA ILE A 49 -3.55 3.28 9.84
C ILE A 49 -3.85 4.40 10.84
N GLU A 50 -2.88 5.27 11.12
CA GLU A 50 -3.08 6.43 12.01
C GLU A 50 -4.15 7.37 11.46
N ILE A 51 -4.09 7.70 10.17
CA ILE A 51 -5.09 8.52 9.48
C ILE A 51 -6.48 7.88 9.58
N MET A 52 -6.62 6.58 9.31
CA MET A 52 -7.91 5.89 9.45
C MET A 52 -8.45 5.98 10.88
N ARG A 53 -7.59 5.84 11.90
CA ARG A 53 -8.00 5.99 13.30
C ARG A 53 -8.46 7.40 13.62
N GLU A 54 -7.77 8.43 13.11
CA GLU A 54 -8.17 9.83 13.27
C GLU A 54 -9.54 10.11 12.64
N ILE A 55 -9.79 9.60 11.44
CA ILE A 55 -11.07 9.78 10.74
C ILE A 55 -12.20 9.08 11.48
N ARG A 56 -12.02 7.82 11.92
CA ARG A 56 -13.05 7.10 12.71
C ARG A 56 -13.35 7.75 14.05
N LYS A 57 -12.35 8.36 14.71
CA LYS A 57 -12.57 9.11 15.95
C LYS A 57 -13.49 10.32 15.73
N LYS A 58 -13.34 11.01 14.59
CA LYS A 58 -14.18 12.17 14.22
C LYS A 58 -15.56 11.73 13.73
N ASN A 59 -15.62 10.64 12.97
CA ASN A 59 -16.84 10.11 12.36
C ASN A 59 -17.02 8.63 12.73
N PRO A 60 -17.62 8.31 13.88
CA PRO A 60 -17.74 6.91 14.33
C PRO A 60 -18.58 6.01 13.42
N GLN A 61 -19.53 6.60 12.69
CA GLN A 61 -20.49 5.89 11.81
C GLN A 61 -20.11 5.90 10.32
N ILE A 62 -18.87 6.26 9.99
CA ILE A 62 -18.42 6.29 8.60
C ILE A 62 -18.39 4.88 7.99
N ASP A 63 -18.85 4.75 6.75
CA ASP A 63 -18.76 3.52 5.99
C ASP A 63 -17.29 3.13 5.75
N PRO A 64 -16.91 1.84 5.86
CA PRO A 64 -15.53 1.41 5.64
C PRO A 64 -14.94 1.79 4.27
N SER A 65 -15.76 1.81 3.20
CA SER A 65 -15.31 2.22 1.86
C SER A 65 -14.98 3.71 1.83
N GLU A 66 -15.84 4.54 2.42
CA GLU A 66 -15.63 5.98 2.47
C GLU A 66 -14.47 6.36 3.40
N LEU A 67 -14.31 5.65 4.52
CA LEU A 67 -13.15 5.78 5.40
C LEU A 67 -11.83 5.56 4.65
N GLN A 68 -11.77 4.50 3.83
CA GLN A 68 -10.59 4.19 3.05
C GLN A 68 -10.26 5.32 2.06
N LYS A 69 -11.25 5.78 1.28
CA LYS A 69 -11.06 6.86 0.30
C LYS A 69 -10.57 8.15 0.96
N GLN A 70 -11.15 8.52 2.10
CA GLN A 70 -10.73 9.70 2.86
C GLN A 70 -9.31 9.55 3.40
N ALA A 71 -8.94 8.38 3.90
CA ALA A 71 -7.60 8.11 4.37
C ALA A 71 -6.56 8.18 3.24
N GLU A 72 -6.88 7.63 2.06
CA GLU A 72 -6.03 7.71 0.87
C GLU A 72 -5.82 9.17 0.44
N TYR A 73 -6.89 9.97 0.47
CA TYR A 73 -6.82 11.39 0.15
C TYR A 73 -5.92 12.17 1.12
N GLU A 74 -6.10 11.93 2.42
CA GLU A 74 -5.29 12.53 3.48
C GLU A 74 -3.81 12.12 3.36
N MET A 75 -3.52 10.85 3.07
CA MET A 75 -2.15 10.36 2.90
C MET A 75 -1.42 11.09 1.75
N ILE A 76 -2.08 11.24 0.60
CA ILE A 76 -1.54 11.97 -0.56
C ILE A 76 -1.33 13.46 -0.24
N ASN A 77 -2.20 14.05 0.58
CA ASN A 77 -2.09 15.45 0.97
C ASN A 77 -0.96 15.73 1.95
N ARG A 78 -0.75 14.84 2.93
CA ARG A 78 0.28 14.96 3.99
C ARG A 78 1.70 14.69 3.45
N GLY A 79 1.82 13.79 2.49
CA GLY A 79 3.11 13.38 1.94
C GLY A 79 3.75 14.39 0.97
N PRO A 80 5.06 14.24 0.68
CA PRO A 80 5.73 15.03 -0.34
C PRO A 80 5.17 14.72 -1.74
N LYS A 81 4.81 15.77 -2.48
CA LYS A 81 4.23 15.67 -3.83
C LYS A 81 5.33 15.67 -4.88
N SER A 82 5.31 14.67 -5.77
CA SER A 82 6.27 14.57 -6.87
C SER A 82 5.95 15.54 -8.02
N ARG A 83 6.90 15.76 -8.93
CA ARG A 83 6.68 16.55 -10.16
C ARG A 83 5.49 16.03 -10.98
N ALA A 84 5.32 14.71 -11.04
CA ALA A 84 4.21 14.09 -11.77
C ALA A 84 2.84 14.51 -11.20
N PHE A 85 2.71 14.62 -9.88
CA PHE A 85 1.48 15.10 -9.23
C PHE A 85 1.05 16.47 -9.77
N TYR A 86 1.98 17.42 -9.81
CA TYR A 86 1.69 18.78 -10.28
C TYR A 86 1.47 18.85 -11.80
N ARG A 87 2.16 18.02 -12.58
CA ARG A 87 1.91 17.94 -14.03
C ARG A 87 0.47 17.48 -14.31
N VAL A 88 0.04 16.39 -13.67
CA VAL A 88 -1.33 15.88 -13.79
C VAL A 88 -2.34 16.91 -13.28
N GLN A 89 -2.04 17.59 -12.17
CA GLN A 89 -2.93 18.62 -11.63
C GLN A 89 -3.05 19.83 -12.57
N ALA A 90 -1.97 20.28 -13.18
CA ALA A 90 -1.95 21.41 -14.11
C ALA A 90 -2.79 21.11 -15.37
N THR A 91 -2.56 19.97 -16.04
CA THR A 91 -3.32 19.59 -17.23
C THR A 91 -4.81 19.45 -16.93
N ARG A 92 -5.17 18.85 -15.79
CA ARG A 92 -6.57 18.75 -15.36
C ARG A 92 -7.20 20.11 -15.08
N ARG A 93 -6.46 21.08 -14.52
CA ARG A 93 -6.99 22.44 -14.34
C ARG A 93 -7.24 23.12 -15.68
N LEU A 94 -6.29 23.02 -16.61
CA LEU A 94 -6.41 23.62 -17.95
C LEU A 94 -7.59 23.05 -18.76
N ILE A 95 -7.85 21.74 -18.63
CA ILE A 95 -8.94 21.06 -19.35
C ILE A 95 -10.28 21.14 -18.57
N GLY A 96 -10.33 21.84 -17.43
CA GLY A 96 -11.55 21.95 -16.60
C GLY A 96 -11.91 20.71 -15.79
N GLY A 97 -11.02 19.71 -15.73
CA GLY A 97 -11.19 18.47 -14.96
C GLY A 97 -11.04 18.62 -13.44
N GLY A 98 -10.50 19.75 -12.94
CA GLY A 98 -10.38 20.05 -11.52
C GLY A 98 -9.58 19.02 -10.70
N HIS A 99 -9.78 19.00 -9.38
CA HIS A 99 -9.12 18.04 -8.49
C HIS A 99 -9.89 16.71 -8.47
N VAL A 100 -9.26 15.63 -8.97
CA VAL A 100 -9.92 14.31 -9.13
C VAL A 100 -10.47 13.80 -7.81
N ILE A 101 -9.59 13.75 -6.80
CA ILE A 101 -9.84 12.98 -5.58
C ILE A 101 -10.94 13.64 -4.76
N ARG A 102 -10.88 14.98 -4.61
CA ARG A 102 -11.98 15.75 -3.99
C ARG A 102 -13.30 15.58 -4.72
N LYS A 103 -13.30 15.66 -6.05
CA LYS A 103 -14.53 15.53 -6.85
C LYS A 103 -15.19 14.15 -6.68
N GLN A 104 -14.41 13.09 -6.47
CA GLN A 104 -14.96 11.76 -6.22
C GLN A 104 -15.61 11.68 -4.84
N LEU A 105 -14.94 12.17 -3.80
CA LEU A 105 -15.50 12.24 -2.45
C LEU A 105 -16.79 13.08 -2.43
N ASP A 106 -16.79 14.26 -3.04
CA ASP A 106 -17.96 15.16 -3.03
C ASP A 106 -19.17 14.61 -3.81
N LYS A 107 -18.93 13.81 -4.85
CA LYS A 107 -20.00 13.17 -5.62
C LYS A 107 -20.72 12.11 -4.79
N ASP A 108 -19.95 11.28 -4.09
CA ASP A 108 -20.49 10.17 -3.32
C ASP A 108 -21.35 10.68 -2.15
N HIS A 109 -21.01 11.82 -1.55
CA HIS A 109 -21.81 12.46 -0.49
C HIS A 109 -23.06 13.22 -0.99
N LYS A 110 -23.09 13.68 -2.25
CA LYS A 110 -24.24 14.42 -2.81
C LYS A 110 -25.33 13.52 -3.38
N CYS A 111 -25.04 12.24 -3.58
CA CYS A 111 -25.96 11.24 -4.11
C CYS A 111 -26.56 10.33 -3.03
N ALA A 112 -26.32 10.62 -1.75
CA ALA A 112 -26.91 9.96 -0.59
C ALA A 112 -28.08 10.77 -0.01
#